data_AF-A0A941CA99-F1
#
_entry.id   AF-A0A941CA99-F1
#
_cell.length_a   1.000
_cell.length_b   1.000
_cell.length_c   1.000
_cell.angle_alpha   90.00
_cell.angle_beta   90.00
_cell.angle_gamma   90.00
#
_symmetry.space_group_name_H-M   'P 1'
#
loop_
_entity.id
_entity.type
_entity.pdbx_description
1 polymer ?
#
loop_
_entity_poly.entity_id
_entity_poly.type
_entity_poly.pdbx_seq_one_letter_code
_entity_poly.pdbx_strand_id
1 'polypeptide(L)' 'MLGWLKHKTQLQKLEDKYCKLMKNSYQVALKDKDKSDAIHKKANQILHQIKKLQN' A
#
# COMPACT_ATOMS: atom_id res chain seq x y z
N MET A 1 -27.94 -12.76 -8.21
CA MET A 1 -26.76 -13.47 -8.75
C MET A 1 -25.55 -13.17 -7.87
N LEU A 2 -25.27 -14.03 -6.90
CA LEU A 2 -24.12 -13.94 -5.98
C LEU A 2 -22.85 -14.47 -6.68
N GLY A 3 -22.49 -13.82 -7.79
CA GLY A 3 -21.39 -14.25 -8.66
C GLY A 3 -20.05 -13.65 -8.24
N TRP A 4 -19.19 -14.50 -7.69
CA TRP A 4 -17.72 -14.37 -7.69
C TRP A 4 -17.12 -13.33 -6.73
N LEU A 5 -16.89 -13.77 -5.49
CA LEU A 5 -15.76 -13.29 -4.69
C LEU A 5 -14.45 -13.56 -5.47
N LYS A 6 -14.09 -12.68 -6.40
CA LYS A 6 -12.77 -12.71 -7.04
C LYS A 6 -11.73 -12.58 -5.94
N HIS A 7 -11.04 -13.68 -5.64
CA HIS A 7 -9.88 -13.64 -4.77
C HIS A 7 -8.87 -12.64 -5.35
N LYS A 8 -8.50 -11.65 -4.54
CA LYS A 8 -7.51 -10.65 -4.96
C LYS A 8 -6.20 -11.35 -5.31
N THR A 9 -5.64 -11.02 -6.47
CA THR A 9 -4.30 -11.47 -6.84
C THR A 9 -3.27 -10.94 -5.83
N GLN A 10 -2.10 -11.56 -5.76
CA GLN A 10 -1.03 -11.07 -4.88
C GLN A 10 -0.66 -9.62 -5.22
N LEU A 11 -0.66 -9.27 -6.51
CA LEU A 11 -0.44 -7.90 -6.99
C LEU A 11 -1.50 -6.93 -6.42
N GLN A 12 -2.78 -7.26 -6.55
CA GLN A 12 -3.87 -6.44 -6.02
C GLN A 12 -3.80 -6.27 -4.49
N LYS A 13 -3.39 -7.32 -3.76
CA LYS A 13 -3.19 -7.23 -2.30
C LYS A 13 -2.05 -6.27 -1.95
N LEU A 14 -0.98 -6.24 -2.74
CA LEU A 14 0.15 -5.33 -2.54
C LEU A 14 -0.26 -3.89 -2.87
N GLU A 15 -0.97 -3.67 -3.97
CA GLU A 15 -1.50 -2.35 -4.37
C GLU A 15 -2.42 -1.78 -3.30
N ASP A 16 -3.35 -2.58 -2.78
CA ASP A 16 -4.24 -2.18 -1.68
C ASP A 16 -3.44 -1.78 -0.43
N LYS A 17 -2.42 -2.57 -0.08
CA LYS A 17 -1.59 -2.32 1.10
C LYS A 17 -0.76 -1.05 0.93
N TYR A 18 -0.22 -0.82 -0.27
CA TYR A 18 0.46 0.41 -0.63
C TYR A 18 -0.45 1.63 -0.46
N CYS A 19 -1.65 1.60 -1.05
CA CYS A 19 -2.62 2.69 -0.95
C CYS A 19 -3.01 2.98 0.51
N LYS A 20 -3.25 1.95 1.32
CA LYS A 20 -3.55 2.11 2.74
C LYS A 20 -2.41 2.76 3.52
N LEU A 21 -1.17 2.34 3.29
CA LEU A 21 -0.01 2.93 3.94
C LEU A 21 0.20 4.37 3.51
N MET A 22 0.09 4.69 2.23
CA MET A 22 0.21 6.06 1.73
C MET A 22 -0.84 6.98 2.35
N LYS A 23 -2.11 6.56 2.35
CA LYS A 23 -3.19 7.32 2.98
C LYS A 23 -2.89 7.59 4.46
N ASN A 24 -2.43 6.58 5.19
CA ASN A 24 -2.07 6.73 6.60
C ASN A 24 -0.87 7.67 6.80
N SER A 25 0.14 7.58 5.93
CA SER A 25 1.30 8.49 5.94
C SER A 25 0.86 9.94 5.88
N TYR A 26 0.00 10.30 4.93
CA TYR A 26 -0.49 11.67 4.79
C TYR A 26 -1.33 12.13 5.98
N GLN A 27 -2.17 11.25 6.53
CA GLN A 27 -2.96 11.57 7.73
C GLN A 27 -2.07 11.83 8.95
N VAL A 28 -0.96 11.10 9.07
CA VAL A 28 -0.02 11.21 10.18
C VAL A 28 0.95 12.37 9.99
N ALA A 29 1.27 12.77 8.75
CA ALA A 29 2.23 13.83 8.43
C ALA A 29 1.95 15.16 9.12
N LEU A 30 0.66 15.48 9.33
CA LEU A 30 0.23 16.72 10.00
C LEU A 30 0.48 16.71 11.52
N LYS A 31 0.69 15.54 12.12
CA LYS A 31 0.84 15.37 13.56
C LYS A 31 2.24 14.92 13.97
N ASP A 32 2.85 14.06 13.16
CA ASP A 32 4.11 13.40 13.46
C ASP A 32 4.83 13.07 12.14
N LYS A 33 5.82 13.90 11.81
CA LYS A 33 6.58 13.77 10.57
C LYS A 33 7.37 12.47 10.52
N ASP A 34 8.03 12.11 11.61
CA ASP A 34 8.93 10.95 11.65
C ASP A 34 8.14 9.65 11.50
N LYS A 35 6.96 9.58 12.13
CA LYS A 35 6.05 8.45 11.95
C LYS A 35 5.48 8.40 10.53
N SER A 36 5.17 9.55 9.93
CA SER A 36 4.77 9.60 8.52
C SER A 36 5.89 9.06 7.61
N ASP A 37 7.11 9.54 7.77
CA ASP A 37 8.27 9.13 6.98
C ASP A 37 8.54 7.62 7.12
N ALA A 38 8.37 7.06 8.32
CA ALA A 38 8.48 5.62 8.55
C ALA A 38 7.39 4.81 7.82
N ILE A 39 6.15 5.30 7.79
CA ILE A 39 5.04 4.69 7.04
C ILE A 39 5.30 4.80 5.53
N HIS A 40 5.73 5.97 5.07
CA HIS A 40 6.08 6.23 3.68
C HIS A 40 7.21 5.30 3.19
N LYS A 41 8.26 5.11 4.00
CA LYS A 41 9.36 4.18 3.70
C LYS A 41 8.85 2.75 3.53
N LYS A 42 7.92 2.30 4.38
CA LYS A 42 7.26 0.99 4.23
C LYS A 42 6.42 0.91 2.96
N ALA A 43 5.69 1.96 2.61
CA ALA A 43 4.94 2.02 1.36
C ALA A 43 5.87 1.87 0.13
N ASN A 44 7.01 2.57 0.13
CA ASN A 44 8.00 2.46 -0.95
C ASN A 44 8.58 1.06 -1.13
N GLN A 45 8.79 0.32 -0.03
CA GLN A 45 9.22 -1.08 -0.12
C GLN A 45 8.17 -1.96 -0.81
N ILE A 46 6.88 -1.71 -0.58
CA ILE A 46 5.79 -2.42 -1.27
C ILE A 46 5.71 -2.02 -2.73
N LEU A 47 5.87 -0.73 -3.04
CA LEU A 47 5.90 -0.25 -4.43
C LEU A 47 7.02 -0.94 -5.23
N HIS A 48 8.18 -1.15 -4.62
CA HIS A 48 9.27 -1.88 -5.25
C HIS A 48 8.90 -3.35 -5.52
N GLN A 49 8.18 -4.01 -4.61
CA GLN A 49 7.66 -5.38 -4.83
C GLN A 49 6.63 -5.42 -5.95
N ILE A 50 5.71 -4.44 -6.01
CA ILE A 50 4.72 -4.31 -7.09
C ILE A 50 5.43 -4.20 -8.44
N LYS A 51 6.42 -3.30 -8.55
CA LYS A 51 7.21 -3.12 -9.79
C LYS A 51 7.92 -4.40 -10.22
N LYS A 52 8.45 -5.17 -9.27
CA LYS A 52 9.09 -6.47 -9.55
C LYS A 52 8.11 -7.53 -10.08
N LEU A 53 6.83 -7.44 -9.75
CA LEU A 53 5.80 -8.36 -10.22
C LEU A 53 5.15 -7.92 -11.54
N GLN A 54 5.36 -6.67 -11.95
CA GLN A 54 4.84 -6.10 -13.19
C GLN A 54 5.84 -6.15 -14.35
N ASN A 55 7.14 -6.29 -14.05
CA ASN A 55 8.21 -6.58 -15.01
C ASN A 55 8.31 -8.08 -15.28
#